data_AF-A0A849IMW3-F1
#
_entry.id   AF-A0A849IMW3-F1
#
_cell.length_a   1.000
_cell.length_b   1.000
_cell.length_c   1.000
_cell.angle_alpha   90.00
_cell.angle_beta   90.00
_cell.angle_gamma   90.00
#
_symmetry.space_group_name_H-M   'P 1'
#
loop_
_entity.id
_entity.type
_entity.pdbx_description
1 polymer ?
#
loop_
_entity_poly.entity_id
_entity_poly.type
_entity_poly.pdbx_seq_one_letter_code
_entity_poly.pdbx_strand_id
1 'polypeptide(L)' 'MENLHRIFRLHRLISGCHHPVPMMKIMEDLDCSRSTVKRIIDELRIHHDAPLEYDRGRNGYFYDSKEGKKFELPG' A
#
# COMPACT_ATOMS: atom_id res chain seq x y z
N MET A 1 -15.06 -5.73 -10.01
CA MET A 1 -14.19 -4.78 -10.71
C MET A 1 -13.72 -3.61 -9.82
N GLU A 2 -13.88 -3.65 -8.49
CA GLU A 2 -13.54 -2.52 -7.58
C GLU A 2 -12.19 -2.69 -6.85
N ASN A 3 -11.63 -3.90 -6.82
CA ASN A 3 -10.42 -4.22 -6.07
C ASN A 3 -9.20 -3.48 -6.62
N LEU A 4 -9.06 -3.40 -7.96
CA LEU A 4 -7.98 -2.64 -8.60
C LEU A 4 -8.01 -1.18 -8.15
N HIS A 5 -9.16 -0.49 -8.23
CA HIS A 5 -9.23 0.94 -7.90
C HIS A 5 -8.79 1.23 -6.44
N ARG A 6 -9.08 0.32 -5.50
CA ARG A 6 -8.61 0.39 -4.11
C ARG A 6 -7.12 0.12 -3.98
N ILE A 7 -6.60 -0.89 -4.68
CA ILE A 7 -5.17 -1.20 -4.76
C ILE A 7 -4.40 0.01 -5.29
N PHE A 8 -4.86 0.64 -6.38
CA PHE A 8 -4.27 1.85 -6.94
C PHE A 8 -4.30 3.03 -5.96
N ARG A 9 -5.37 3.20 -5.20
CA ARG A 9 -5.50 4.27 -4.20
C ARG A 9 -4.48 4.10 -3.07
N LEU A 10 -4.41 2.88 -2.52
CA LEU A 10 -3.39 2.49 -1.53
C LEU A 10 -1.98 2.74 -2.08
N HIS A 11 -1.73 2.27 -3.30
CA HIS A 11 -0.44 2.41 -3.98
C HIS A 11 -0.04 3.88 -4.10
N ARG A 12 -0.94 4.72 -4.58
CA ARG A 12 -0.70 6.15 -4.76
C ARG A 12 -0.46 6.86 -3.42
N LEU A 13 -1.17 6.47 -2.37
CA LEU A 13 -0.99 7.00 -1.02
C LEU A 13 0.42 6.71 -0.49
N ILE A 14 0.87 5.45 -0.60
CA ILE A 14 2.18 5.03 -0.07
C ILE A 14 3.31 5.53 -0.98
N SER A 15 3.14 5.51 -2.30
CA SER A 15 4.13 5.98 -3.28
C SER A 15 4.30 7.51 -3.25
N GLY A 16 3.22 8.25 -3.00
CA GLY A 16 3.27 9.70 -2.81
C GLY A 16 3.82 10.12 -1.44
N CYS A 17 3.90 9.21 -0.47
CA CYS A 17 4.45 9.48 0.85
C CYS A 17 5.91 9.02 0.93
N HIS A 18 6.82 9.96 1.16
CA HIS A 18 8.23 9.64 1.45
C HIS A 18 8.45 9.01 2.84
N HIS A 19 7.37 8.79 3.61
CA HIS A 19 7.36 8.32 4.98
C HIS A 19 6.42 7.12 5.13
N PRO A 20 6.65 6.24 6.12
CA PRO A 20 5.76 5.13 6.40
C PRO A 20 4.36 5.61 6.74
N VAL A 21 3.38 5.14 5.96
CA VAL A 21 1.99 5.51 6.08
C VAL A 21 1.35 4.64 7.15
N PRO A 22 0.85 5.21 8.26
CA PRO A 22 0.26 4.42 9.33
C PRO A 22 -0.99 3.72 8.84
N MET A 23 -1.26 2.51 9.36
CA MET A 23 -2.43 1.73 8.97
C MET A 23 -3.75 2.49 9.18
N MET A 24 -3.79 3.40 10.15
CA MET A 24 -4.93 4.28 10.38
C MET A 24 -5.21 5.23 9.23
N LYS A 25 -4.17 5.84 8.65
CA LYS A 25 -4.29 6.72 7.47
C LYS A 25 -4.80 5.95 6.26
N ILE A 26 -4.29 4.73 6.07
CA ILE A 26 -4.72 3.85 4.98
C ILE A 26 -6.19 3.47 5.11
N MET A 27 -6.66 3.15 6.32
CA MET A 27 -8.07 2.86 6.56
C MET A 27 -8.97 4.05 6.28
N GLU A 28 -8.56 5.24 6.71
CA GLU A 28 -9.30 6.49 6.52
C GLU A 28 -9.38 6.85 5.03
N ASP A 29 -8.28 6.73 4.29
CA ASP A 29 -8.23 7.06 2.86
C ASP A 29 -9.03 6.07 1.99
N LEU A 30 -9.00 4.79 2.35
CA LEU A 30 -9.75 3.74 1.67
C LEU A 30 -11.20 3.60 2.16
N ASP A 31 -11.58 4.32 3.22
CA ASP A 31 -12.85 4.17 3.95
C ASP A 31 -13.19 2.69 4.19
N CYS A 32 -12.21 1.94 4.70
CA CYS A 32 -12.28 0.48 4.80
C CYS A 32 -11.77 -0.05 6.14
N SER A 33 -12.33 -1.19 6.57
CA SER A 33 -11.87 -1.90 7.76
C SER A 33 -10.43 -2.43 7.62
N ARG A 34 -9.73 -2.59 8.75
CA ARG A 34 -8.38 -3.19 8.83
C ARG A 34 -8.25 -4.49 8.03
N SER A 35 -9.28 -5.34 8.09
CA SER A 35 -9.33 -6.63 7.41
C SER A 35 -9.27 -6.48 5.89
N THR A 36 -10.00 -5.51 5.35
CA THR A 36 -10.02 -5.21 3.91
C THR A 36 -8.69 -4.59 3.48
N VAL A 37 -8.15 -3.65 4.25
CA VAL A 37 -6.83 -3.06 4.00
C VAL A 37 -5.75 -4.14 3.96
N LYS A 38 -5.73 -5.04 4.96
CA LYS A 38 -4.77 -6.13 5.02
C LYS A 38 -4.88 -7.07 3.82
N ARG A 39 -6.10 -7.39 3.37
CA ARG A 39 -6.35 -8.13 2.13
C ARG A 39 -5.81 -7.41 0.90
N ILE A 40 -6.04 -6.11 0.77
CA ILE A 40 -5.56 -5.31 -0.36
C ILE A 40 -4.03 -5.26 -0.38
N ILE A 41 -3.41 -5.11 0.80
CA ILE A 41 -1.94 -5.15 0.94
C ILE A 41 -1.39 -6.52 0.55
N ASP A 42 -2.04 -7.60 1.00
CA ASP A 42 -1.64 -8.97 0.68
C ASP A 42 -1.79 -9.26 -0.82
N GLU A 43 -2.91 -8.85 -1.44
CA GLU A 43 -3.12 -8.88 -2.88
C GLU A 43 -2.03 -8.09 -3.63
N LEU A 44 -1.74 -6.86 -3.20
CA LEU A 44 -0.69 -6.05 -3.81
C LEU A 44 0.68 -6.73 -3.68
N ARG A 45 0.97 -7.37 -2.54
CA ARG A 45 2.22 -8.09 -2.32
C ARG A 45 2.32 -9.35 -3.19
N ILE A 46 1.25 -10.15 -3.26
CA ILE A 46 1.24 -11.46 -3.92
C ILE A 46 1.02 -11.32 -5.44
N HIS A 47 0.05 -10.51 -5.87
CA HIS A 47 -0.31 -10.37 -7.28
C HIS A 47 0.51 -9.32 -8.02
N HIS A 48 0.99 -8.28 -7.32
CA HIS A 48 1.75 -7.20 -7.95
C HIS A 48 3.24 -7.20 -7.57
N ASP A 49 3.72 -8.18 -6.79
CA ASP A 49 5.13 -8.32 -6.39
C ASP A 49 5.68 -7.00 -5.82
N ALA A 50 4.84 -6.31 -5.04
CA ALA A 50 5.14 -4.99 -4.52
C ALA A 50 5.99 -5.11 -3.24
N PRO A 51 7.11 -4.37 -3.13
CA PRO A 51 7.97 -4.38 -1.95
C PRO A 51 7.36 -3.51 -0.83
N LEU A 52 6.21 -3.94 -0.29
CA LEU A 52 5.56 -3.29 0.85
C LEU A 52 6.10 -3.88 2.15
N GLU A 53 6.77 -3.07 2.95
CA GLU A 53 7.25 -3.45 4.28
C GLU A 53 6.35 -2.83 5.36
N TYR A 54 6.11 -3.60 6.42
CA TYR A 54 5.37 -3.16 7.59
C TYR A 54 6.34 -2.80 8.72
N ASP A 55 6.38 -1.53 9.08
CA ASP A 55 7.13 -1.04 10.23
C ASP A 55 6.31 -1.21 11.51
N ARG A 56 6.73 -2.16 12.36
CA ARG A 56 6.10 -2.41 13.67
C ARG A 56 6.27 -1.24 14.64
N GLY A 57 7.33 -0.44 14.51
CA GLY A 57 7.61 0.68 15.41
C GLY A 57 6.71 1.89 15.17
N ARG A 58 6.35 2.15 13.91
CA ARG A 58 5.49 3.24 13.44
C ARG A 58 4.09 2.78 13.09
N ASN A 59 3.82 1.47 13.19
CA ASN A 59 2.56 0.82 12.87
C ASN A 59 2.05 1.21 11.47
N GLY A 60 2.97 1.22 10.51
CA GLY A 60 2.73 1.75 9.18
C GLY A 60 3.38 0.93 8.08
N TYR A 61 2.98 1.21 6.85
CA TYR A 61 3.45 0.56 5.65
C TYR A 61 4.25 1.54 4.80
N PHE A 62 5.35 1.07 4.24
CA PHE A 62 6.17 1.85 3.31
C PHE A 62 6.63 0.98 2.14
N TYR A 63 6.92 1.64 1.01
CA TYR A 63 7.65 0.98 -0.06
C TYR A 63 9.12 0.91 0.33
N ASP A 64 9.66 -0.30 0.40
CA ASP A 64 11.10 -0.44 0.52
C ASP A 64 11.74 -0.05 -0.82
N SER A 65 12.54 1.01 -0.79
CA SER A 65 13.16 1.56 -2.00
C SER A 65 14.35 0.73 -2.50
N LYS A 66 14.80 -0.32 -1.79
CA LYS A 66 15.95 -1.12 -2.23
C LYS A 66 15.67 -1.88 -3.51
N GLU A 67 14.42 -2.22 -3.81
CA GLU A 67 14.10 -2.96 -5.02
C GLU A 67 13.89 -2.09 -6.26
N GLY A 68 14.06 -0.76 -6.18
CA GLY A 68 14.16 0.10 -7.37
C GLY A 68 12.96 0.10 -8.33
N LYS A 69 11.92 -0.69 -8.05
CA LYS A 69 10.62 -0.61 -8.72
C LYS A 69 9.92 0.60 -8.13
N LYS A 70 10.29 1.78 -8.66
CA LYS A 70 9.26 2.77 -8.98
C LYS A 70 8.22 1.98 -9.75
N PHE A 71 7.19 1.52 -9.05
CA PHE A 71 6.07 0.86 -9.67
C PHE A 71 5.27 1.99 -10.33
N GLU A 72 5.84 2.50 -11.42
CA GLU A 72 5.20 3.33 -12.41
C GLU A 72 4.33 2.35 -13.17
N LEU A 73 3.11 2.24 -12.68
CA LEU A 73 2.05 1.60 -13.43
C LEU A 73 2.04 2.23 -14.82
N PRO A 74 2.16 1.45 -15.90
CA PRO A 74 2.20 2.01 -17.24
C PRO A 74 0.93 2.84 -17.45
N GLY A 75 1.14 4.14 -17.67
CA GLY A 75 0.10 5.05 -18.12
C GLY A 75 -0.36 4.73 -19.54
#